data_AF-A0A920QG28-F1
#
_entry.id   AF-A0A920QG28-F1
#
_cell.length_a   1.000
_cell.length_b   1.000
_cell.length_c   1.000
_cell.angle_alpha   90.00
_cell.angle_beta   90.00
_cell.angle_gamma   90.00
#
_symmetry.space_group_name_H-M   'P 1'
#
loop_
_entity.id
_entity.type
_entity.pdbx_description
1 polymer ?
#
loop_
_entity_poly.entity_id
_entity_poly.type
_entity_poly.pdbx_seq_one_letter_code
_entity_poly.pdbx_strand_id
1 'polypeptide(L)'
;MKAAANEAIRASEILFGGELDGITEATFREIAGEVPTHEIKLDRFGGEGLWLPELLHEAGLAQSRGQARKDVKGGGVYVNNRRTDDEQHKLQSGDLLFEKYLLLRRGKRNYAVVLVK
;
A
#
# COMPACT_ATOMS: atom_id res chain seq x y z
N MET A 1 23.09 -9.11 -16.39
CA MET A 1 22.04 -10.14 -16.32
C MET A 1 21.71 -10.62 -14.91
N LYS A 2 22.64 -10.65 -13.93
CA LYS A 2 22.33 -11.07 -12.54
C LYS A 2 21.53 -10.04 -11.71
N ALA A 3 21.66 -8.73 -12.00
CA ALA A 3 20.96 -7.67 -11.26
C ALA A 3 19.43 -7.73 -11.44
N ALA A 4 18.94 -7.71 -12.68
CA ALA A 4 17.51 -7.74 -12.98
C ALA A 4 16.79 -9.01 -12.46
N ALA A 5 17.46 -10.16 -12.45
CA ALA A 5 16.89 -11.39 -11.91
C ALA A 5 16.71 -11.33 -10.38
N ASN A 6 17.68 -10.74 -9.67
CA ASN A 6 17.58 -10.55 -8.22
C ASN A 6 16.53 -9.50 -7.85
N GLU A 7 16.35 -8.48 -8.68
CA GLU A 7 15.34 -7.44 -8.49
C GLU A 7 13.91 -7.98 -8.66
N ALA A 8 13.65 -8.77 -9.70
CA ALA A 8 12.34 -9.40 -9.91
C ALA A 8 11.97 -10.38 -8.77
N ILE A 9 12.94 -11.12 -8.24
CA ILE A 9 12.74 -12.00 -7.08
C ILE A 9 12.38 -11.17 -5.84
N ARG A 10 13.12 -10.10 -5.57
CA ARG A 10 12.88 -9.23 -4.40
C ARG A 10 11.54 -8.48 -4.51
N ALA A 11 11.16 -8.07 -5.73
CA ALA A 11 9.87 -7.48 -6.03
C ALA A 11 8.70 -8.42 -5.68
N SER A 12 8.82 -9.68 -6.11
CA SER A 12 7.88 -10.74 -5.77
C SER A 12 7.81 -10.96 -4.26
N GLU A 13 8.95 -11.09 -3.57
CA GLU A 13 9.01 -11.28 -2.12
C GLU A 13 8.26 -10.17 -1.36
N ILE A 14 8.50 -8.91 -1.72
CA ILE A 14 7.83 -7.75 -1.13
C ILE A 14 6.33 -7.81 -1.36
N LEU A 15 5.89 -8.09 -2.59
CA LEU A 15 4.47 -8.28 -2.86
C LEU A 15 3.91 -9.41 -2.00
N PHE A 16 4.60 -10.53 -1.82
CA PHE A 16 4.11 -11.62 -0.98
C PHE A 16 4.28 -11.41 0.55
N GLY A 17 4.60 -10.17 0.98
CA GLY A 17 4.66 -9.79 2.39
C GLY A 17 6.06 -9.82 3.01
N GLY A 18 7.10 -9.79 2.18
CA GLY A 18 8.47 -9.58 2.62
C GLY A 18 8.70 -8.19 3.21
N GLU A 19 9.84 -8.02 3.86
CA GLU A 19 10.22 -6.76 4.49
C GLU A 19 10.50 -5.68 3.44
N LEU A 20 10.06 -4.45 3.72
CA LEU A 20 10.34 -3.26 2.91
C LEU A 20 11.64 -2.57 3.35
N ASP A 21 12.30 -3.06 4.39
CA ASP A 21 13.50 -2.45 4.95
C ASP A 21 14.69 -2.62 4.00
N GLY A 22 15.42 -1.53 3.75
CA GLY A 22 16.59 -1.53 2.89
C GLY A 22 16.29 -1.74 1.40
N ILE A 23 15.06 -1.50 0.95
CA ILE A 23 14.72 -1.43 -0.49
C ILE A 23 14.93 0.00 -0.99
N THR A 24 15.25 0.14 -2.28
CA THR A 24 15.39 1.45 -2.92
C THR A 24 14.07 1.90 -3.55
N GLU A 25 13.90 3.21 -3.75
CA GLU A 25 12.74 3.76 -4.50
C GLU A 25 12.66 3.16 -5.91
N ALA A 26 13.80 2.96 -6.57
CA ALA A 26 13.84 2.36 -7.91
C ALA A 26 13.26 0.94 -7.92
N THR A 27 13.67 0.10 -6.96
CA THR A 27 13.14 -1.26 -6.79
C THR A 27 11.64 -1.23 -6.47
N PHE A 28 11.20 -0.31 -5.60
CA PHE A 28 9.78 -0.18 -5.28
C PHE A 28 8.95 0.27 -6.50
N ARG A 29 9.50 1.15 -7.34
CA ARG A 29 8.83 1.61 -8.56
C ARG A 29 8.62 0.49 -9.57
N GLU A 30 9.56 -0.45 -9.67
CA GLU A 30 9.39 -1.67 -10.49
C GLU A 30 8.21 -2.50 -9.98
N ILE A 31 8.11 -2.69 -8.66
CA ILE A 31 6.98 -3.39 -8.03
C ILE A 31 5.66 -2.68 -8.30
N ALA A 32 5.64 -1.35 -8.17
CA ALA A 32 4.46 -0.53 -8.42
C ALA A 32 3.96 -0.66 -9.87
N GLY A 33 4.85 -0.95 -10.82
CA GLY A 33 4.50 -1.20 -12.22
C GLY A 33 3.75 -2.52 -12.47
N GLU A 34 3.84 -3.47 -11.55
CA GLU A 34 3.23 -4.81 -11.66
C GLU A 34 1.85 -4.91 -11.00
N VAL A 35 1.42 -3.87 -10.26
CA VAL A 35 0.15 -3.86 -9.52
C VAL A 35 -0.68 -2.61 -9.83
N PRO A 36 -2.01 -2.66 -9.65
CA PRO A 36 -2.86 -1.48 -9.83
C PRO A 36 -2.34 -0.29 -9.02
N THR A 37 -2.19 0.86 -9.69
CA THR A 37 -1.77 2.11 -9.05
C THR A 37 -2.95 3.09 -9.00
N HIS A 38 -3.15 3.69 -7.83
CA HIS A 38 -4.12 4.74 -7.59
C HIS A 38 -3.38 6.04 -7.25
N GLU A 39 -3.69 7.12 -7.97
CA GLU A 39 -3.05 8.42 -7.76
C GLU A 39 -3.88 9.31 -6.85
N ILE A 40 -3.22 9.99 -5.91
CA ILE A 40 -3.86 10.90 -4.95
C ILE A 40 -2.94 12.08 -4.64
N LYS A 41 -3.51 13.21 -4.25
CA LYS A 41 -2.74 14.41 -3.90
C LYS A 41 -2.14 14.31 -2.49
N LEU A 42 -0.95 14.87 -2.29
CA LEU A 42 -0.27 14.91 -0.98
C LEU A 42 -1.10 15.63 0.11
N ASP A 43 -1.89 16.63 -0.27
CA ASP A 43 -2.74 17.40 0.65
C ASP A 43 -3.74 16.52 1.43
N ARG A 44 -4.17 15.39 0.88
CA ARG A 44 -5.07 14.41 1.52
C ARG A 44 -4.43 13.75 2.74
N PHE A 45 -3.10 13.69 2.82
CA PHE A 45 -2.36 13.11 3.96
C PHE A 45 -1.99 14.14 5.04
N GLY A 46 -2.36 15.41 4.84
CA GLY A 46 -2.15 16.48 5.81
C GLY A 46 -3.26 16.56 6.87
N GLY A 47 -3.05 17.40 7.89
CA GLY A 47 -4.05 17.70 8.92
C GLY A 47 -4.47 16.46 9.70
N GLU A 48 -5.76 16.12 9.64
CA GLU A 48 -6.31 14.94 10.32
C GLU A 48 -5.87 13.61 9.67
N GLY A 49 -5.32 13.64 8.45
CA GLY A 49 -4.94 12.44 7.70
C GLY A 49 -6.09 11.81 6.89
N LEU A 50 -5.74 10.86 6.04
CA LEU A 50 -6.65 10.17 5.12
C LEU A 50 -7.17 8.87 5.73
N TRP A 51 -8.49 8.71 5.80
CA TRP A 51 -9.09 7.53 6.39
C TRP A 51 -8.82 6.25 5.55
N LEU A 52 -8.20 5.23 6.16
CA LEU A 52 -7.75 4.03 5.46
C LEU A 52 -8.89 3.29 4.71
N PRO A 53 -10.08 3.05 5.30
CA PRO A 53 -11.22 2.45 4.60
C PRO A 53 -11.72 3.23 3.37
N GLU A 54 -11.57 4.56 3.37
CA GLU A 54 -11.85 5.37 2.18
C GLU A 54 -10.82 5.09 1.09
N LEU A 55 -9.53 5.13 1.43
CA LEU A 55 -8.46 4.88 0.46
C LEU A 55 -8.52 3.46 -0.11
N LEU A 56 -8.84 2.45 0.69
CA LEU A 56 -9.04 1.06 0.22
C LEU A 56 -10.17 0.97 -0.82
N HIS A 57 -11.21 1.78 -0.68
CA HIS A 57 -12.30 1.84 -1.64
C HIS A 57 -11.88 2.60 -2.91
N GLU A 58 -11.27 3.79 -2.77
CA GLU A 58 -10.76 4.60 -3.88
C GLU A 58 -9.72 3.84 -4.73
N ALA A 59 -8.84 3.05 -4.09
CA ALA A 59 -7.84 2.21 -4.74
C ALA A 59 -8.41 0.90 -5.32
N GLY A 60 -9.74 0.68 -5.28
CA GLY A 60 -10.39 -0.50 -5.85
C GLY A 60 -10.18 -1.80 -5.06
N LEU A 61 -9.55 -1.73 -3.89
CA LEU A 61 -9.35 -2.90 -3.02
C LEU A 61 -10.63 -3.33 -2.32
N ALA A 62 -11.62 -2.46 -2.14
CA ALA A 62 -12.90 -2.79 -1.54
C ALA A 62 -14.09 -2.21 -2.34
N GLN A 63 -15.17 -2.98 -2.45
CA GLN A 63 -16.39 -2.55 -3.17
C GLN A 63 -17.13 -1.39 -2.49
N SER A 64 -16.90 -1.18 -1.19
CA SER A 64 -17.46 -0.05 -0.44
C SER A 64 -16.60 0.25 0.80
N ARG A 65 -16.73 1.47 1.34
CA ARG A 65 -16.13 1.86 2.63
C ARG A 65 -16.59 0.95 3.78
N GLY A 66 -17.84 0.48 3.75
CA GLY A 66 -18.38 -0.45 4.74
C GLY A 66 -17.72 -1.83 4.69
N GLN A 67 -17.44 -2.35 3.49
CA GLN A 67 -16.67 -3.58 3.32
C GLN A 67 -15.22 -3.38 3.77
N ALA A 68 -14.60 -2.24 3.40
CA ALA A 68 -13.24 -1.93 3.79
C ALA A 68 -13.06 -1.91 5.32
N ARG A 69 -13.97 -1.30 6.08
CA ARG A 69 -13.92 -1.35 7.56
C ARG A 69 -13.98 -2.78 8.11
N LYS A 70 -14.87 -3.62 7.57
CA LYS A 70 -14.97 -5.04 7.97
C LYS A 70 -13.67 -5.79 7.66
N ASP A 71 -13.06 -5.52 6.51
CA ASP A 71 -11.80 -6.13 6.10
C ASP A 71 -10.66 -5.71 7.04
N VAL A 72 -10.60 -4.42 7.44
CA VAL A 72 -9.66 -3.91 8.43
C VAL A 72 -9.87 -4.60 9.78
N LYS A 73 -11.08 -4.53 10.35
CA LYS A 73 -11.41 -5.13 11.64
C LYS A 73 -11.19 -6.66 11.67
N GLY A 74 -11.39 -7.31 10.54
CA GLY A 74 -11.10 -8.75 10.36
C GLY A 74 -9.61 -9.07 10.27
N GLY A 75 -8.72 -8.06 10.31
CA GLY A 75 -7.28 -8.22 10.20
C GLY A 75 -6.80 -8.58 8.80
N GLY A 76 -7.63 -8.34 7.78
CA GLY A 76 -7.37 -8.67 6.38
C GLY A 76 -6.64 -7.58 5.61
N VAL A 77 -6.31 -6.45 6.24
CA VAL A 77 -5.69 -5.29 5.58
C VAL A 77 -4.26 -5.09 6.07
N TYR A 78 -3.39 -4.71 5.14
CA TYR A 78 -2.02 -4.36 5.40
C TYR A 78 -1.66 -3.04 4.70
N VAL A 79 -0.92 -2.21 5.41
CA VAL A 79 -0.32 -0.96 4.93
C VAL A 79 1.19 -1.11 5.04
N ASN A 80 1.91 -0.97 3.94
CA ASN A 80 3.36 -1.20 3.86
C ASN A 80 3.76 -2.55 4.49
N ASN A 81 3.04 -3.61 4.12
CA ASN A 81 3.16 -4.97 4.66
C ASN A 81 2.94 -5.13 6.18
N ARG A 82 2.57 -4.08 6.90
CA ARG A 82 2.18 -4.12 8.31
C ARG A 82 0.68 -4.31 8.42
N ARG A 83 0.24 -5.30 9.19
CA ARG A 83 -1.19 -5.57 9.41
C ARG A 83 -1.83 -4.45 10.23
N THR A 84 -3.00 -3.99 9.80
CA THR A 84 -3.82 -3.00 10.51
C THR A 84 -5.19 -3.57 10.83
N ASP A 85 -5.65 -3.39 12.06
CA ASP A 85 -6.98 -3.76 12.54
C ASP A 85 -7.83 -2.59 13.07
N ASP A 86 -7.28 -1.37 13.05
CA ASP A 86 -7.98 -0.14 13.42
C ASP A 86 -8.80 0.42 12.25
N GLU A 87 -10.12 0.26 12.30
CA GLU A 87 -11.05 0.79 11.30
C GLU A 87 -11.16 2.32 11.29
N GLN A 88 -10.61 3.01 12.29
CA GLN A 88 -10.53 4.47 12.36
C GLN A 88 -9.16 5.01 11.92
N HIS A 89 -8.22 4.12 11.56
CA HIS A 89 -6.87 4.52 11.19
C HIS A 89 -6.87 5.57 10.08
N LYS A 90 -6.14 6.66 10.32
CA LYS A 90 -5.91 7.74 9.37
C LYS A 90 -4.44 7.75 8.98
N LEU A 91 -4.18 7.65 7.69
CA LEU A 91 -2.87 7.69 7.09
C LEU A 91 -2.37 9.14 7.01
N GLN A 92 -1.12 9.34 7.36
CA GLN A 92 -0.44 10.63 7.32
C GLN A 92 0.77 10.56 6.38
N SER A 93 1.39 11.71 6.11
CA SER A 93 2.59 11.77 5.27
C SER A 93 3.74 10.91 5.79
N GLY A 94 3.82 10.65 7.10
CA GLY A 94 4.81 9.76 7.71
C GLY A 94 4.65 8.27 7.37
N ASP A 95 3.49 7.86 6.84
CA ASP A 95 3.26 6.49 6.37
C ASP A 95 3.77 6.28 4.94
N LEU A 96 4.15 7.34 4.22
CA LEU A 96 4.57 7.27 2.83
C LEU A 96 5.99 6.71 2.73
N LEU A 97 6.15 5.60 2.01
CA LEU A 97 7.43 5.10 1.54
C LEU A 97 8.02 6.09 0.54
N PHE A 98 9.28 6.48 0.75
CA PHE A 98 9.98 7.45 -0.09
C PHE A 98 9.20 8.77 -0.26
N GLU A 99 8.38 9.13 0.72
CA GLU A 99 7.51 10.32 0.73
C GLU A 99 6.48 10.37 -0.42
N LYS A 100 6.27 9.24 -1.11
CA LYS A 100 5.46 9.19 -2.35
C LYS A 100 4.55 7.98 -2.48
N TYR A 101 4.85 6.88 -1.80
CA TYR A 101 4.20 5.60 -2.07
C TYR A 101 3.56 5.00 -0.83
N LEU A 102 2.45 4.29 -1.03
CA LEU A 102 1.86 3.40 -0.04
C LEU A 102 1.57 2.06 -0.70
N LEU A 103 2.00 0.96 -0.08
CA LEU A 103 1.62 -0.38 -0.50
C LEU A 103 0.41 -0.84 0.31
N LEU A 104 -0.73 -0.98 -0.35
CA LEU A 104 -1.95 -1.49 0.26
C LEU A 104 -2.17 -2.94 -0.15
N ARG A 105 -2.55 -3.78 0.83
CA ARG A 105 -2.93 -5.17 0.58
C ARG A 105 -4.23 -5.51 1.31
N ARG A 106 -5.10 -6.24 0.61
CA ARG A 106 -6.26 -6.93 1.18
C ARG A 106 -6.16 -8.44 0.97
N GLY A 107 -6.12 -9.19 2.05
CA GLY A 107 -5.95 -10.65 2.05
C GLY A 107 -4.57 -11.06 1.52
N LYS A 108 -4.50 -12.17 0.78
CA LYS A 108 -3.22 -12.73 0.30
C LYS A 108 -2.75 -12.20 -1.05
N ARG A 109 -3.67 -11.72 -1.90
CA ARG A 109 -3.41 -11.51 -3.34
C ARG A 109 -3.87 -10.17 -3.91
N ASN A 110 -4.64 -9.37 -3.17
CA ASN A 110 -5.14 -8.10 -3.70
C ASN A 110 -4.22 -6.99 -3.23
N TYR A 111 -3.49 -6.40 -4.17
CA TYR A 111 -2.53 -5.33 -3.94
C TYR A 111 -2.96 -4.09 -4.72
N ALA A 112 -2.68 -2.93 -4.15
CA ALA A 112 -2.68 -1.67 -4.86
C ALA A 112 -1.54 -0.81 -4.34
N VAL A 113 -0.88 -0.09 -5.23
CA VAL A 113 0.02 0.99 -4.84
C VAL A 113 -0.75 2.30 -4.91
N VAL A 114 -0.57 3.13 -3.89
CA VAL A 114 -1.05 4.51 -3.90
C VAL A 114 0.15 5.41 -4.16
N LEU A 115 0.07 6.18 -5.24
CA LEU A 115 1.09 7.15 -5.64
C LEU A 115 0.61 8.55 -5.27
N VAL A 116 1.39 9.22 -4.44
CA VAL A 116 1.15 10.60 -4.03
C VAL A 116 1.79 11.56 -5.03
N LYS A 117 1.01 12.56 -5.46
CA LYS A 117 1.43 13.65 -6.34
C LYS A 117 1.31 15.02 -5.69
#